data_AF-A0A5N5JWZ8-F1
#
_entry.id   AF-A0A5N5JWZ8-F1
#
_cell.length_a   1.000
_cell.length_b   1.000
_cell.length_c   1.000
_cell.angle_alpha   90.00
_cell.angle_beta   90.00
_cell.angle_gamma   90.00
#
_symmetry.space_group_name_H-M   'P 1'
#
loop_
_entity.id
_entity.type
_entity.pdbx_description
1 polymer ?
#
loop_
_entity_poly.entity_id
_entity_poly.type
_entity_poly.pdbx_seq_one_letter_code
_entity_poly.pdbx_strand_id
1 'polypeptide(L)'
;MFAGFVLDKEDRSITRSDSYFKELFNRCGLHLYKSREQKGLPRELFAVKMYVLTTDIPKRVRVLRKGSVAKPVIWDSIMAW
;
A
#
# COMPACT_ATOMS: atom_id res chain seq x y z
N MET A 1 -9.97 18.43 10.31
CA MET A 1 -10.86 17.30 10.64
C MET A 1 -10.44 16.13 9.76
N PHE A 2 -9.55 15.25 10.22
CA PHE A 2 -9.06 14.16 9.38
C PHE A 2 -10.06 12.98 9.44
N ALA A 3 -11.08 13.03 8.59
CA ALA A 3 -11.93 11.88 8.29
C ALA A 3 -11.10 10.89 7.44
N GLY A 4 -10.31 10.04 8.09
CA GLY A 4 -9.34 9.15 7.42
C GLY A 4 -9.89 7.79 6.99
N PHE A 5 -11.17 7.52 7.23
CA PHE A 5 -11.79 6.23 6.94
C PHE A 5 -13.31 6.32 6.74
N VAL A 6 -13.85 5.31 6.08
CA VAL A 6 -15.29 5.05 5.86
C VAL A 6 -15.62 3.71 6.51
N LEU A 7 -16.66 3.67 7.33
CA LEU A 7 -17.22 2.42 7.89
C LEU A 7 -18.32 1.93 6.95
N ASP A 8 -18.16 0.71 6.47
CA ASP A 8 -19.24 -0.02 5.80
C ASP A 8 -20.22 -0.54 6.86
N LYS A 9 -21.52 -0.35 6.62
CA LYS A 9 -22.58 -0.72 7.57
C LYS A 9 -23.06 -2.16 7.38
N GLU A 10 -22.81 -2.75 6.21
CA GLU A 10 -23.29 -4.09 5.87
C GLU A 10 -22.41 -5.16 6.52
N ASP A 11 -21.09 -5.02 6.38
CA ASP A 11 -20.11 -5.99 6.90
C ASP A 11 -19.28 -5.45 8.09
N ARG A 12 -19.51 -4.19 8.49
CA ARG A 12 -18.77 -3.50 9.56
C ARG A 12 -17.28 -3.33 9.28
N SER A 13 -16.87 -3.38 8.02
CA SER A 13 -15.49 -3.17 7.59
C SER A 13 -15.13 -1.68 7.50
N ILE A 14 -13.83 -1.36 7.47
CA ILE A 14 -13.34 0.01 7.39
C ILE A 14 -12.44 0.19 6.17
N THR A 15 -12.85 1.07 5.26
CA THR A 15 -12.02 1.55 4.14
C THR A 15 -11.21 2.76 4.61
N ARG A 16 -9.88 2.75 4.41
CA ARG A 16 -8.98 3.81 4.88
C ARG A 16 -8.30 4.55 3.73
N SER A 17 -7.90 5.79 3.98
CA SER A 17 -7.13 6.57 3.00
C SER A 17 -5.71 6.00 2.80
N ASP A 18 -5.13 6.31 1.64
CA ASP A 18 -3.72 6.01 1.32
C ASP A 18 -2.75 6.59 2.37
N SER A 19 -3.01 7.82 2.84
CA SER A 19 -2.19 8.46 3.88
C SER A 19 -2.25 7.70 5.21
N TYR A 20 -3.43 7.19 5.59
CA TYR A 20 -3.59 6.40 6.80
C TYR A 20 -2.79 5.10 6.72
N PHE A 21 -2.86 4.39 5.59
CA PHE A 21 -2.06 3.17 5.39
C PHE A 21 -0.56 3.46 5.45
N LYS A 22 -0.08 4.54 4.82
CA LYS A 22 1.34 4.94 4.88
C LYS A 22 1.80 5.25 6.30
N GLU A 23 0.94 5.86 7.11
CA GLU A 23 1.22 6.08 8.53
C GLU A 23 1.33 4.74 9.29
N LEU A 24 0.41 3.79 9.04
CA LEU A 24 0.48 2.45 9.63
C LEU A 24 1.76 1.72 9.24
N PHE A 25 2.15 1.76 7.96
CA PHE A 25 3.40 1.13 7.51
C PHE A 25 4.59 1.68 8.29
N ASN A 26 4.68 3.01 8.42
CA ASN A 26 5.75 3.66 9.17
C ASN A 26 5.74 3.27 10.66
N ARG A 27 4.56 3.21 11.29
CA ARG A 27 4.42 2.76 12.69
C ARG A 27 4.84 1.29 12.88
N CYS A 28 4.66 0.46 11.86
CA CYS A 28 5.10 -0.93 11.85
C CYS A 28 6.57 -1.13 11.44
N GLY A 29 7.34 -0.05 11.21
CA GLY A 29 8.72 -0.14 10.74
C GLY A 29 8.86 -0.65 9.30
N LEU A 30 7.77 -0.60 8.52
CA LEU A 30 7.75 -0.97 7.11
C LEU A 30 7.95 0.27 6.24
N HIS A 31 8.71 0.11 5.17
CA HIS A 31 8.98 1.17 4.23
C HIS A 31 8.32 0.90 2.88
N LEU A 32 7.71 1.93 2.31
CA LEU A 32 7.09 1.85 0.99
C LEU A 32 8.17 1.90 -0.10
N TYR A 33 8.34 0.79 -0.83
CA TYR A 33 9.24 0.73 -1.99
C TYR A 33 8.56 1.23 -3.27
N LYS A 34 7.31 0.80 -3.48
CA LYS A 34 6.53 1.15 -4.68
C LYS A 34 5.04 1.03 -4.39
N SER A 35 4.21 1.82 -5.07
CA SER A 35 2.75 1.66 -5.08
C SER A 35 2.21 1.72 -6.51
N ARG A 36 1.07 1.07 -6.74
CA ARG A 36 0.31 1.17 -8.00
C ARG A 36 -1.19 1.15 -7.72
N GLU A 37 -1.94 1.93 -8.50
CA GLU A 37 -3.40 1.86 -8.53
C GLU A 37 -3.86 0.84 -9.58
N GLN A 38 -4.86 0.04 -9.23
CA GLN A 38 -5.53 -0.87 -10.14
C GLN A 38 -6.33 -0.07 -11.17
N LYS A 39 -6.15 -0.39 -12.45
CA LYS A 39 -6.87 0.25 -13.54
C LYS A 39 -8.04 -0.60 -14.00
N GLY A 40 -9.01 0.03 -14.65
CA GLY A 40 -10.14 -0.65 -15.29
C GLY A 40 -11.26 -1.07 -14.33
N LEU A 41 -11.26 -0.57 -13.08
CA LEU A 41 -12.38 -0.77 -12.17
C LEU A 41 -13.56 0.17 -12.52
N PRO A 42 -14.80 -0.27 -12.27
CA PRO A 42 -15.97 0.61 -12.33
C PRO A 42 -15.82 1.85 -11.43
N ARG A 43 -16.42 2.97 -11.83
CA ARG A 43 -16.24 4.28 -11.15
C ARG A 43 -16.95 4.36 -9.80
N GLU A 44 -17.91 3.47 -9.59
CA GLU A 44 -18.70 3.31 -8.37
C GLU A 44 -17.94 2.58 -7.25
N LEU A 45 -16.84 1.90 -7.56
CA LEU A 45 -16.03 1.19 -6.57
C LEU A 45 -14.94 2.09 -6.01
N PHE A 46 -14.52 1.80 -4.78
CA PHE A 46 -13.31 2.40 -4.24
C PHE A 46 -12.08 2.03 -5.08
N ALA A 47 -11.17 2.98 -5.24
CA ALA A 47 -9.90 2.74 -5.90
C ALA A 47 -9.08 1.71 -5.11
N VAL A 48 -8.61 0.67 -5.81
CA VAL A 48 -7.75 -0.35 -5.22
C VAL A 48 -6.29 0.04 -5.42
N LYS A 49 -5.51 0.07 -4.33
CA LYS A 49 -4.08 0.38 -4.35
C LYS A 49 -3.24 -0.79 -3.84
N MET A 50 -2.23 -1.15 -4.62
CA MET A 50 -1.23 -2.14 -4.30
C MET A 50 0.02 -1.45 -3.76
N TYR A 51 0.62 -2.02 -2.72
CA TYR A 51 1.85 -1.52 -2.10
C TYR A 51 2.91 -2.62 -2.03
N VAL A 52 4.13 -2.28 -2.39
CA VAL A 52 5.31 -3.10 -2.16
C VAL A 52 6.03 -2.53 -0.96
N LEU A 53 6.06 -3.29 0.12
CA LEU A 53 6.68 -2.92 1.38
C LEU A 53 7.99 -3.69 1.59
N THR A 54 8.92 -3.07 2.30
CA THR A 54 10.20 -3.67 2.69
C THR A 54 10.46 -3.40 4.17
N THR A 55 11.10 -4.34 4.84
CA THR A 55 11.59 -4.19 6.23
C THR A 55 12.89 -3.40 6.29
N ASP A 56 13.66 -3.38 5.19
CA ASP A 56 14.88 -2.58 5.09
C ASP A 56 14.57 -1.14 4.75
N ILE A 57 15.28 -0.20 5.38
CA ILE A 57 15.23 1.22 5.00
C ILE A 57 15.65 1.30 3.53
N PRO A 58 14.79 1.83 2.62
CA PRO A 58 15.12 1.92 1.21
C PRO A 58 16.38 2.78 1.08
N LYS A 59 17.49 2.14 0.70
CA LYS A 59 18.73 2.83 0.35
C LYS A 59 18.34 3.79 -0.76
N ARG A 60 18.41 5.11 -0.50
CA ARG A 60 18.15 6.15 -1.51
C ARG A 60 18.82 5.70 -2.80
N VAL A 61 18.01 5.41 -3.81
CA VAL A 61 18.48 4.86 -5.08
C VAL A 61 19.34 5.93 -5.75
N ARG A 62 20.63 5.97 -5.42
CA ARG A 62 21.64 6.39 -6.38
C ARG A 62 21.55 5.34 -7.47
N VAL A 63 21.17 5.77 -8.66
CA VAL A 63 21.14 4.98 -9.89
C VAL A 63 22.35 4.05 -9.93
N LEU A 64 22.16 2.77 -9.60
CA LEU A 64 23.19 1.75 -9.68
C LEU A 64 22.63 0.54 -10.42
N ARG A 65 23.21 0.38 -11.61
CA ARG A 65 23.29 -0.73 -12.55
C ARG A 65 22.70 -2.08 -12.09
N LYS A 66 22.01 -2.73 -13.06
CA LYS A 66 21.67 -4.16 -13.18
C LYS A 66 22.34 -5.04 -12.10
N GLY A 67 21.55 -5.63 -11.19
CA GLY A 67 22.04 -6.80 -10.43
C GLY A 67 21.66 -6.94 -8.96
N SER A 68 20.60 -6.31 -8.45
CA SER A 68 20.10 -6.65 -7.11
C SER A 68 18.58 -6.67 -7.10
N VAL A 69 18.04 -7.89 -7.19
CA VAL A 69 16.62 -8.15 -7.03
C VAL A 69 16.34 -8.04 -5.53
N ALA A 70 15.77 -6.92 -5.09
CA ALA A 70 15.11 -6.86 -3.80
C ALA A 70 14.03 -7.95 -3.81
N LYS A 71 14.11 -8.93 -2.90
CA LYS A 71 13.11 -9.99 -2.73
C LYS A 71 11.88 -9.35 -2.11
N PRO A 72 10.78 -9.13 -2.84
CA PRO A 72 9.66 -8.39 -2.29
C PRO A 72 8.88 -9.33 -1.40
N VAL A 73 8.61 -8.88 -0.17
CA VAL A 73 8.02 -9.71 0.88
C VAL A 73 6.55 -10.03 0.58
N ILE A 74 5.91 -9.29 -0.34
CA ILE A 74 4.50 -9.45 -0.67
C ILE A 74 4.28 -9.12 -2.16
N TRP A 75 4.02 -10.14 -2.99
CA TRP A 75 3.62 -9.97 -4.40
C TRP A 75 2.17 -10.31 -4.69
N ASP A 76 1.47 -11.01 -3.80
CA ASP A 76 0.11 -11.45 -4.07
C ASP A 76 -0.87 -10.74 -3.14
N SER A 77 -1.68 -9.87 -3.75
CA SER A 77 -2.92 -9.28 -3.23
C SER A 77 -3.02 -9.10 -1.71
N ILE A 78 -2.64 -7.91 -1.21
CA ILE A 78 -3.39 -7.35 -0.06
C ILE A 78 -4.70 -6.83 -0.63
N MET A 79 -5.66 -7.72 -0.84
CA MET A 79 -7.10 -7.47 -0.84
C MET A 79 -7.78 -8.82 -0.59
N ALA A 80 -7.77 -9.27 0.66
CA ALA A 80 -8.69 -10.27 1.16
C ALA A 80 -9.21 -9.73 2.50
N TRP A 81 -10.28 -8.95 2.43
CA TRP A 81 -11.50 -9.09 3.22
C TRP A 81 -12.63 -8.69 2.30
#